data_AF-A0AAD7KWG0-F1
#
_entry.id   AF-A0AAD7KWG0-F1
#
_cell.length_a   1.000
_cell.length_b   1.000
_cell.length_c   1.000
_cell.angle_alpha   90.00
_cell.angle_beta   90.00
_cell.angle_gamma   90.00
#
_symmetry.space_group_name_H-M   'P 1'
#
loop_
_entity.id
_entity.type
_entity.pdbx_description
1 polymer ?
#
loop_
_entity_poly.entity_id
_entity_poly.type
_entity_poly.pdbx_seq_one_letter_code
_entity_poly.pdbx_strand_id
1 'polypeptide(L)'
;MDSQGQTTSMQRLQNVEKRIIRVLELAGGVMDELSNSTGPRKELINNHCLEFMQLIKDIQVALREEIKGACDYRPYEKCDYSSRIANEICCKKLECVLSQLDEMRQTVNEYHGAV
;
A
#
# COMPACT_ATOMS: atom_id res chain seq x y z
N MET A 1 -14.74 6.45 -5.22
CA MET A 1 -14.45 7.91 -5.34
C MET A 1 -12.94 8.12 -5.18
N ASP A 2 -12.12 7.33 -5.89
CA ASP A 2 -10.71 7.11 -5.53
C ASP A 2 -9.72 7.67 -6.57
N SER A 3 -10.23 8.05 -7.75
CA SER A 3 -9.41 8.54 -8.86
C SER A 3 -8.71 9.86 -8.54
N GLN A 4 -9.33 10.75 -7.75
CA GLN A 4 -8.75 12.05 -7.41
C GLN A 4 -7.63 11.97 -6.35
N GLY A 5 -7.70 10.96 -5.47
CA GLY A 5 -6.62 10.63 -4.54
C GLY A 5 -5.42 10.02 -5.26
N GLN A 6 -5.67 9.11 -6.20
CA GLN A 6 -4.63 8.49 -7.03
C GLN A 6 -3.90 9.52 -7.91
N THR A 7 -4.60 10.48 -8.52
CA THR A 7 -3.95 11.54 -9.31
C THR A 7 -3.03 12.42 -8.46
N THR A 8 -3.37 12.64 -7.19
CA THR A 8 -2.57 13.45 -6.27
C THR A 8 -1.33 12.70 -5.79
N SER A 9 -1.45 11.41 -5.47
CA SER A 9 -0.31 10.54 -5.12
C SER A 9 0.70 10.44 -6.28
N MET A 10 0.20 10.19 -7.50
CA MET A 10 1.04 10.15 -8.69
C MET A 10 1.81 11.46 -8.93
N GLN A 11 1.18 12.62 -8.75
CA GLN A 11 1.86 13.91 -8.86
C GLN A 11 2.94 14.10 -7.79
N ARG A 12 2.71 13.65 -6.55
CA ARG A 12 3.70 13.71 -5.48
C ARG A 12 4.91 12.83 -5.80
N LEU A 13 4.70 11.62 -6.31
CA LEU A 13 5.78 10.73 -6.74
C LEU A 13 6.59 11.32 -7.91
N GLN A 14 5.92 11.94 -8.90
CA GLN A 14 6.62 12.66 -9.97
C GLN A 14 7.48 13.82 -9.45
N ASN A 15 7.02 14.52 -8.41
CA ASN A 15 7.84 15.55 -7.78
C ASN A 15 9.05 14.96 -7.03
N VAL A 16 8.89 13.77 -6.42
CA VAL A 16 10.01 13.02 -5.85
C VAL A 16 11.03 12.65 -6.93
N GLU A 17 10.60 12.16 -8.09
CA GLU A 17 11.50 11.85 -9.21
C GLU A 17 12.32 13.07 -9.65
N LYS A 18 11.67 14.24 -9.80
CA LYS A 18 12.38 15.49 -10.13
C LYS A 18 13.43 15.86 -9.08
N ARG A 19 13.11 15.68 -7.79
CA ARG A 19 14.07 15.92 -6.70
C ARG A 19 15.24 14.94 -6.76
N ILE A 20 15.02 13.67 -7.10
CA ILE A 20 16.09 12.68 -7.28
C ILE A 20 17.02 13.10 -8.42
N ILE A 21 16.48 13.56 -9.55
CA ILE A 21 17.29 14.09 -10.66
C ILE A 21 18.15 15.25 -10.17
N ARG A 22 17.56 16.21 -9.43
CA ARG A 22 18.30 17.34 -8.86
C ARG A 22 19.43 16.91 -7.92
N VAL A 23 19.20 15.91 -7.07
CA VAL A 23 20.23 15.33 -6.19
C VAL A 23 21.41 14.76 -6.99
N LEU A 24 21.14 14.09 -8.12
CA LEU A 24 22.18 13.58 -9.00
C LEU A 24 22.97 14.71 -9.68
N GLU A 25 22.29 15.79 -10.10
CA GLU A 25 22.95 16.98 -10.65
C GLU A 25 23.89 17.64 -9.62
N LEU A 26 23.46 17.75 -8.36
CA LEU A 26 24.29 18.31 -7.29
C LEU A 26 25.53 17.46 -7.04
N ALA A 27 25.39 16.14 -7.02
CA ALA A 27 26.52 15.22 -6.89
C ALA A 27 27.50 15.36 -8.08
N GLY A 28 26.98 15.45 -9.31
CA GLY A 28 27.79 15.73 -10.49
C GLY A 28 28.52 17.07 -10.41
N GLY A 29 27.84 18.12 -9.97
CA GLY A 29 28.45 19.44 -9.77
C GLY A 29 29.56 19.46 -8.72
N VAL A 30 29.45 18.64 -7.66
CA VAL A 30 30.56 18.46 -6.70
C VAL A 30 31.73 17.73 -7.36
N MET A 31 31.48 16.68 -8.16
CA MET A 31 32.54 15.97 -8.90
C MET A 31 33.28 16.90 -9.86
N ASP A 32 32.55 17.73 -10.60
CA ASP A 32 33.13 18.73 -11.51
C ASP A 32 34.01 19.72 -10.74
N GLU A 33 33.53 20.23 -9.60
CA GLU A 33 34.29 21.17 -8.78
C GLU A 33 35.55 20.55 -8.18
N LEU A 34 35.50 19.27 -7.80
CA LEU A 34 36.67 18.53 -7.30
C LEU A 34 37.69 18.23 -8.42
N SER A 35 37.24 18.11 -9.66
CA SER A 35 38.11 17.88 -10.83
C SER A 35 38.77 19.16 -11.38
N ASN A 36 38.42 20.32 -10.84
CA ASN A 36 38.87 21.61 -11.33
C ASN A 36 40.40 21.79 -11.18
N SER A 37 41.07 22.18 -12.27
CA SER A 37 42.53 22.36 -12.32
C SER A 37 43.06 23.47 -11.41
N THR A 38 42.24 24.46 -11.07
CA THR A 38 42.59 25.52 -10.11
C THR A 38 42.29 25.15 -8.65
N GLY A 39 41.82 23.92 -8.42
CA GLY A 39 41.37 23.44 -7.13
C GLY A 39 39.89 23.76 -6.85
N PRO A 40 39.26 23.03 -5.90
CA PRO A 40 37.84 23.13 -5.63
C PRO A 40 37.43 24.41 -4.89
N ARG A 41 36.38 25.07 -5.38
CA ARG A 41 35.71 26.17 -4.68
C ARG A 41 34.87 25.64 -3.53
N LYS A 42 35.41 25.77 -2.31
CA LYS A 42 34.79 25.27 -1.07
C LYS A 42 33.35 25.74 -0.84
N GLU A 43 33.04 26.99 -1.16
CA GLU A 43 31.68 27.53 -0.96
C GLU A 43 30.65 26.84 -1.85
N LEU A 44 30.98 26.59 -3.13
CA LEU A 44 30.09 25.88 -4.05
C LEU A 44 29.88 24.43 -3.62
N ILE A 45 30.94 23.73 -3.24
CA ILE A 45 30.85 22.37 -2.72
C ILE A 45 29.96 22.34 -1.47
N ASN A 46 30.17 23.26 -0.53
CA ASN A 46 29.38 23.31 0.69
C ASN A 46 27.90 23.56 0.40
N ASN A 47 27.59 24.50 -0.50
CA ASN A 47 26.22 24.78 -0.91
C ASN A 47 25.57 23.57 -1.60
N HIS A 48 26.26 22.91 -2.54
CA HIS A 48 25.76 21.70 -3.18
C HIS A 48 25.52 20.56 -2.17
N CYS A 49 26.44 20.36 -1.22
CA CYS A 49 26.30 19.34 -0.18
C CYS A 49 25.12 19.64 0.77
N LEU A 50 24.91 20.90 1.15
CA LEU A 50 23.78 21.30 1.99
C LEU A 50 22.44 21.09 1.26
N GLU A 51 22.34 21.54 0.00
CA GLU A 51 21.15 21.35 -0.83
C GLU A 51 20.88 19.85 -1.06
N PHE A 52 21.92 19.06 -1.34
CA PHE A 52 21.83 17.61 -1.50
C PHE A 52 21.23 16.96 -0.26
N MET A 53 21.77 17.27 0.93
CA MET A 53 21.30 16.68 2.19
C MET A 53 19.87 17.07 2.52
N GLN A 54 19.46 18.30 2.19
CA GLN A 54 18.09 18.74 2.39
C GLN A 54 17.13 17.99 1.44
N LEU A 55 17.46 17.91 0.16
CA LEU A 55 16.64 17.20 -0.82
C LEU A 55 16.52 15.69 -0.50
N ILE A 56 17.59 15.05 -0.03
CA ILE A 56 17.54 13.65 0.42
C ILE A 56 16.54 13.48 1.57
N LYS A 57 16.55 14.38 2.58
CA LYS A 57 15.57 14.33 3.67
C LYS A 57 14.15 14.50 3.15
N ASP A 58 13.92 15.46 2.26
CA ASP A 58 12.59 15.75 1.71
C ASP A 58 12.06 14.57 0.86
N ILE A 59 12.94 13.92 0.09
CA ILE A 59 12.64 12.69 -0.66
C ILE A 59 12.25 11.57 0.29
N GLN A 60 13.04 11.34 1.35
CA GLN A 60 12.79 10.28 2.33
C GLN A 60 11.45 10.46 3.06
N VAL A 61 11.12 11.70 3.45
CA VAL A 61 9.84 12.01 4.10
C VAL A 61 8.68 11.76 3.14
N ALA A 62 8.73 12.29 1.91
CA ALA A 62 7.67 12.13 0.93
C ALA A 62 7.43 10.64 0.56
N LEU A 63 8.50 9.88 0.33
CA LEU A 63 8.38 8.44 0.03
C LEU A 63 7.81 7.67 1.21
N ARG A 64 8.18 7.99 2.45
CA ARG A 64 7.62 7.35 3.64
C ARG A 64 6.12 7.59 3.75
N GLU A 65 5.66 8.81 3.49
CA GLU A 65 4.23 9.16 3.51
C GLU A 65 3.46 8.40 2.43
N GLU A 66 3.97 8.34 1.19
CA GLU A 66 3.32 7.61 0.10
C GLU A 66 3.31 6.09 0.34
N ILE A 67 4.38 5.52 0.88
CA ILE A 67 4.41 4.09 1.27
C ILE A 67 3.37 3.83 2.36
N LYS A 68 3.29 4.67 3.39
CA LYS A 68 2.28 4.53 4.45
C LYS A 68 0.87 4.62 3.88
N GLY A 69 0.61 5.60 3.02
CA GLY A 69 -0.68 5.77 2.34
C GLY A 69 -1.05 4.55 1.47
N ALA A 70 -0.08 3.95 0.78
CA ALA A 70 -0.30 2.73 0.00
C ALA A 70 -0.57 1.49 0.88
N CYS A 71 0.05 1.41 2.07
CA CYS A 71 -0.23 0.35 3.04
C CYS A 71 -1.62 0.50 3.68
N ASP A 72 -1.99 1.73 4.05
CA ASP A 72 -3.33 2.05 4.55
C ASP A 72 -4.41 1.77 3.48
N TYR A 73 -4.05 1.83 2.19
CA TYR A 73 -4.94 1.52 1.08
C TYR A 73 -5.28 0.04 0.96
N ARG A 74 -4.50 -0.94 1.46
CA ARG A 74 -4.88 -2.37 1.35
C ARG A 74 -4.29 -3.30 2.43
N PRO A 75 -4.83 -3.35 3.64
CA PRO A 75 -4.55 -4.47 4.54
C PRO A 75 -5.22 -5.79 4.08
N TYR A 76 -6.29 -5.74 3.26
CA TYR A 76 -7.10 -6.94 2.96
C TYR A 76 -7.76 -7.00 1.57
N GLU A 77 -7.41 -6.13 0.62
CA GLU A 77 -8.15 -6.08 -0.65
C GLU A 77 -7.94 -7.31 -1.57
N LYS A 78 -7.03 -8.21 -1.21
CA LYS A 78 -6.90 -9.56 -1.80
C LYS A 78 -7.11 -10.69 -0.78
N CYS A 79 -7.54 -10.37 0.43
CA CYS A 79 -7.80 -11.36 1.46
C CYS A 79 -9.22 -11.91 1.28
N ASP A 80 -9.31 -13.14 0.80
CA ASP A 80 -10.58 -13.85 0.67
C ASP A 80 -11.10 -14.40 2.01
N TYR A 81 -10.37 -14.21 3.11
CA TYR A 81 -10.70 -14.74 4.44
C TYR A 81 -12.14 -14.43 4.84
N SER A 82 -12.57 -13.17 4.76
CA SER A 82 -13.93 -12.78 5.15
C SER A 82 -14.99 -13.48 4.32
N SER A 83 -14.78 -13.57 2.99
CA SER A 83 -15.68 -14.29 2.08
C SER A 83 -15.69 -15.80 2.36
N ARG A 84 -14.52 -16.38 2.64
CA ARG A 84 -14.36 -17.80 2.97
C ARG A 84 -15.08 -18.17 4.27
N ILE A 85 -14.85 -17.40 5.34
CA ILE A 85 -15.49 -17.62 6.63
C ILE A 85 -17.01 -17.39 6.56
N ALA A 86 -17.46 -16.38 5.82
CA ALA A 86 -18.90 -16.17 5.61
C ALA A 86 -19.56 -17.36 4.90
N ASN A 87 -18.91 -17.93 3.89
CA ASN A 87 -19.39 -19.13 3.20
C ASN A 87 -19.39 -20.35 4.13
N GLU A 88 -18.34 -20.55 4.92
CA GLU A 88 -18.26 -21.66 5.88
C GLU A 88 -19.41 -21.59 6.91
N ILE A 89 -19.69 -20.40 7.45
CA ILE A 89 -20.82 -20.15 8.35
C ILE A 89 -22.15 -20.43 7.63
N CYS A 90 -22.28 -20.05 6.36
CA CYS A 90 -23.49 -20.31 5.58
C CYS A 90 -23.74 -21.83 5.41
N CYS A 91 -22.70 -22.61 5.10
CA CYS A 91 -22.79 -24.06 5.05
C CYS A 91 -23.24 -24.66 6.39
N LYS A 92 -22.67 -24.20 7.50
CA LYS A 92 -23.08 -24.65 8.84
C LYS A 92 -24.54 -24.33 9.15
N LYS A 93 -25.04 -23.17 8.74
CA LYS A 93 -26.46 -22.81 8.86
C LYS A 93 -27.35 -23.74 8.05
N LEU A 94 -26.96 -24.09 6.82
CA LEU A 94 -27.70 -25.02 5.99
C LEU A 94 -27.73 -26.44 6.58
N GLU A 95 -26.62 -26.91 7.15
CA GLU A 95 -26.58 -28.18 7.88
C GLU A 95 -27.60 -28.21 9.03
N CYS A 96 -27.72 -27.12 9.80
CA CYS A 96 -28.73 -27.03 10.86
C CYS A 96 -30.17 -27.10 10.31
N VAL A 97 -30.46 -26.42 9.20
CA VAL A 97 -31.79 -26.45 8.58
C VAL A 97 -32.11 -27.86 8.06
N LEU A 98 -31.14 -28.54 7.43
CA LEU A 98 -31.32 -29.91 6.96
C LEU A 98 -31.63 -30.86 8.12
N SER A 99 -30.90 -30.76 9.24
CA SER A 99 -31.18 -31.56 10.44
C SER A 99 -32.62 -31.40 10.92
N GLN A 100 -33.12 -30.16 10.98
CA GLN A 100 -34.50 -29.88 11.39
C GLN A 100 -35.53 -30.47 10.41
N LEU A 101 -35.26 -30.39 9.10
CA LEU A 101 -36.15 -30.97 8.09
C LEU A 101 -36.19 -32.50 8.17
N ASP A 102 -35.05 -33.15 8.45
CA ASP A 102 -35.00 -34.60 8.64
C ASP A 102 -35.77 -35.04 9.89
N GLU A 103 -35.66 -34.29 11.00
CA GLU A 103 -36.44 -34.52 12.22
C GLU A 103 -37.96 -34.37 11.97
N MET A 104 -38.35 -33.34 11.22
CA MET A 104 -39.76 -33.15 10.83
C MET A 104 -40.25 -34.30 9.95
N ARG A 105 -39.45 -34.73 8.97
CA ARG A 105 -39.78 -35.86 8.08
C ARG A 105 -39.93 -37.15 8.87
N GLN A 106 -39.04 -37.41 9.83
CA GLN A 106 -39.14 -38.57 10.72
C GLN A 106 -40.45 -38.53 11.51
N THR A 107 -40.77 -37.38 12.11
CA THR A 107 -42.02 -37.18 12.86
C THR A 107 -43.26 -37.48 12.00
N VAL A 108 -43.26 -37.01 10.75
CA VAL A 108 -44.36 -37.28 9.79
C VAL A 108 -44.46 -38.77 9.45
N ASN A 109 -43.32 -39.45 9.23
CA ASN A 109 -43.32 -40.88 8.92
C ASN A 109 -43.81 -41.72 10.09
N GLU A 110 -43.40 -41.38 11.32
CA GLU A 110 -43.85 -42.04 12.54
C GLU A 110 -45.36 -41.87 12.74
N TYR A 111 -45.89 -40.68 12.47
CA TYR A 111 -47.34 -40.44 12.50
C TYR A 111 -48.10 -41.30 11.48
N HIS A 112 -47.62 -41.39 10.23
CA HIS A 112 -48.27 -42.22 9.19
C HIS A 112 -48.11 -43.72 9.42
N GLY A 113 -47.08 -44.17 10.15
CA GLY A 113 -46.91 -45.58 10.53
C GLY A 113 -47.71 -45.99 11.76
N ALA A 114 -48.25 -45.05 12.52
CA ALA A 114 -49.06 -45.27 13.72
C ALA A 114 -50.59 -45.27 13.45
N VAL A 115 -51.01 -44.93 12.24
CA VAL A 115 -52.41 -44.97 11.74
C VAL A 115 -52.61 -46.23 10.91
#